data_AF-A0A074K1X5-F1
#
_entry.id   AF-A0A074K1X5-F1
#
_cell.length_a   1.000
_cell.length_b   1.000
_cell.length_c   1.000
_cell.angle_alpha   90.00
_cell.angle_beta   90.00
_cell.angle_gamma   90.00
#
_symmetry.space_group_name_H-M   'P 1'
#
loop_
_entity.id
_entity.type
_entity.pdbx_description
1 polymer ?
#
loop_
_entity_poly.entity_id
_entity_poly.type
_entity_poly.pdbx_seq_one_letter_code
_entity_poly.pdbx_strand_id
1 'polypeptide(L)'
;MFDHRAPADELALIRAEIARLKRREAALREAYLTRADMPKIGRWNKVEIHTERHTVFDPRLLPAAIRNDPAYQRDKVMRVLRTAPNDRAAKRLPDITAPAHTQRAAPLTLVSQMH
;
A
#
# COMPACT_ATOMS: atom_id res chain seq x y z
N MET A 1 -16.04 -20.50 -13.66
CA MET A 1 -17.40 -20.15 -13.19
C MET A 1 -17.21 -19.38 -11.89
N PHE A 2 -17.65 -18.13 -11.78
CA PHE A 2 -17.44 -17.33 -10.57
C PHE A 2 -18.31 -17.88 -9.44
N ASP A 3 -17.71 -18.12 -8.27
CA ASP A 3 -18.45 -18.52 -7.06
C ASP A 3 -19.52 -17.45 -6.77
N HIS A 4 -20.71 -17.86 -6.35
CA HIS A 4 -21.87 -16.97 -6.19
C HIS A 4 -21.78 -16.05 -4.96
N ARG A 5 -20.68 -16.16 -4.19
CA ARG A 5 -20.26 -15.15 -3.21
C ARG A 5 -19.66 -13.98 -3.99
N ALA A 6 -20.19 -12.77 -3.79
CA ALA A 6 -20.04 -11.62 -4.70
C ALA A 6 -18.60 -11.46 -5.24
N PRO A 7 -18.37 -11.41 -6.57
CA PRO A 7 -17.03 -11.30 -7.17
C PRO A 7 -16.17 -10.14 -6.64
N ALA A 8 -16.81 -9.08 -6.12
CA ALA A 8 -16.13 -7.98 -5.45
C ALA A 8 -15.47 -8.39 -4.13
N ASP A 9 -16.12 -9.26 -3.34
CA ASP A 9 -15.59 -9.79 -2.08
C ASP A 9 -14.46 -10.77 -2.34
N GLU A 10 -14.60 -11.67 -3.32
CA GLU A 10 -13.53 -12.57 -3.76
C GLU A 10 -12.29 -11.77 -4.20
N LEU A 11 -12.48 -10.73 -5.02
CA LEU A 11 -11.40 -9.85 -5.45
C LEU A 11 -10.75 -9.13 -4.25
N ALA A 12 -11.52 -8.68 -3.27
CA ALA A 12 -10.99 -8.04 -2.07
C ALA A 12 -10.13 -9.01 -1.24
N LEU A 13 -10.59 -10.25 -1.06
CA LEU A 13 -9.85 -11.30 -0.36
C LEU A 13 -8.54 -11.64 -1.07
N ILE A 14 -8.58 -11.85 -2.39
CA ILE A 14 -7.38 -12.12 -3.19
C ILE A 14 -6.38 -10.95 -3.09
N ARG A 15 -6.86 -9.71 -3.17
CA ARG A 15 -6.00 -8.52 -3.05
C ARG A 15 -5.35 -8.41 -1.67
N ALA A 16 -6.08 -8.75 -0.60
CA ALA A 16 -5.54 -8.78 0.75
C ALA A 16 -4.42 -9.83 0.88
N GLU A 17 -4.62 -11.01 0.30
CA GLU A 17 -3.64 -12.08 0.32
C GLU A 17 -2.38 -11.72 -0.51
N ILE A 18 -2.56 -11.16 -1.71
CA ILE A 18 -1.45 -10.62 -2.51
C ILE A 18 -0.68 -9.56 -1.71
N ALA A 19 -1.37 -8.64 -1.03
CA ALA A 19 -0.72 -7.62 -0.22
C ALA A 19 0.08 -8.21 0.95
N ARG A 20 -0.43 -9.27 1.60
CA ARG A 20 0.28 -10.02 2.65
C ARG A 20 1.54 -10.68 2.10
N LEU A 21 1.42 -11.38 0.98
CA LEU A 21 2.55 -12.06 0.33
C LEU A 21 3.61 -11.06 -0.14
N LYS A 22 3.21 -9.96 -0.78
CA LYS A 22 4.13 -8.87 -1.18
C LYS A 22 4.86 -8.24 -0.01
N ARG A 23 4.20 -8.04 1.13
CA ARG A 23 4.87 -7.56 2.35
C ARG A 23 5.93 -8.55 2.84
N ARG A 24 5.60 -9.83 2.85
CA ARG A 24 6.57 -10.87 3.25
C ARG A 24 7.75 -10.97 2.28
N GLU A 25 7.46 -10.94 0.99
CA GLU A 25 8.47 -10.92 -0.07
C GLU A 25 9.40 -9.71 0.09
N ALA A 26 8.84 -8.51 0.25
CA ALA A 26 9.61 -7.29 0.44
C ALA A 26 10.54 -7.37 1.66
N ALA A 27 10.05 -7.90 2.79
CA ALA A 27 10.87 -8.11 3.98
C ALA A 27 12.03 -9.10 3.74
N LEU A 28 11.78 -10.19 3.01
CA LEU A 28 12.85 -11.14 2.65
C LEU A 28 13.86 -10.53 1.68
N ARG A 29 13.37 -9.81 0.66
CA ARG A 29 14.22 -9.11 -0.31
C ARG A 29 15.12 -8.09 0.38
N GLU A 30 14.55 -7.27 1.25
CA GLU A 30 15.30 -6.28 2.02
C GLU A 30 16.38 -6.95 2.89
N ALA A 31 16.04 -8.05 3.55
CA ALA A 31 17.01 -8.83 4.31
C ALA A 31 18.17 -9.32 3.42
N TYR A 32 17.91 -9.85 2.23
CA TYR A 32 18.97 -10.28 1.31
C TYR A 32 19.85 -9.13 0.80
N LEU A 33 19.31 -7.93 0.66
CA LEU A 33 20.05 -6.77 0.17
C LEU A 33 20.86 -6.06 1.27
N THR A 34 20.41 -6.14 2.53
CA THR A 34 21.03 -5.42 3.66
C THR A 34 21.94 -6.30 4.51
N ARG A 35 21.64 -7.60 4.62
CA ARG A 35 22.37 -8.53 5.48
C ARG A 35 23.30 -9.42 4.66
N ALA A 36 24.61 -9.25 4.86
CA ALA A 36 25.63 -10.03 4.17
C ALA A 36 25.66 -11.52 4.60
N ASP A 37 25.18 -11.83 5.81
CA ASP A 37 25.18 -13.18 6.41
C ASP A 37 24.01 -14.07 5.99
N MET A 38 23.09 -13.55 5.15
CA MET A 38 21.88 -14.28 4.80
C MET A 38 22.18 -15.51 3.91
N PRO A 39 21.69 -16.72 4.23
CA PRO A 39 21.94 -17.92 3.45
C PRO A 39 21.34 -17.82 2.05
N LYS A 40 22.18 -17.92 1.02
CA LYS A 40 21.78 -17.81 -0.38
C LYS A 40 21.33 -19.14 -1.00
N ILE A 41 21.50 -20.26 -0.32
CA ILE A 41 21.13 -21.60 -0.81
C ILE A 41 20.13 -22.19 0.18
N GLY A 42 18.93 -22.49 -0.31
CA GLY A 42 17.91 -23.24 0.40
C GLY A 42 17.78 -24.66 -0.14
N ARG A 43 16.84 -25.42 0.42
CA ARG A 43 16.60 -26.82 0.06
C ARG A 43 16.20 -27.04 -1.41
N TRP A 44 15.52 -26.07 -2.02
CA TRP A 44 15.04 -26.18 -3.40
C TRP A 44 15.44 -25.00 -4.30
N ASN A 45 15.92 -23.90 -3.71
CA ASN A 45 16.14 -22.64 -4.43
C ASN A 45 17.45 -21.97 -4.01
N LYS A 46 18.06 -21.22 -4.91
CA LYS A 46 19.22 -20.36 -4.65
C LYS A 46 18.88 -18.91 -4.97
N VAL A 47 19.42 -17.97 -4.19
CA VAL A 47 19.30 -16.52 -4.39
C VAL A 47 20.60 -15.99 -4.97
N GLU A 48 20.48 -15.19 -6.03
CA GLU A 48 21.59 -14.50 -6.68
C GLU A 48 21.28 -13.00 -6.70
N ILE A 49 22.30 -12.19 -6.41
CA ILE A 49 22.19 -10.72 -6.40
C ILE A 49 23.07 -10.21 -7.52
N HIS A 50 22.42 -9.71 -8.57
CA HIS A 50 23.06 -9.11 -9.73
C HIS A 50 22.92 -7.59 -9.62
N THR A 51 24.02 -6.86 -9.79
CA THR A 51 24.02 -5.40 -9.84
C THR A 51 24.21 -4.97 -11.29
N GLU A 52 23.19 -4.35 -11.85
CA GLU A 52 23.22 -3.85 -13.21
C GLU A 52 23.14 -2.32 -13.23
N ARG A 53 23.90 -1.70 -14.13
CA ARG A 53 23.87 -0.26 -14.37
C ARG A 53 23.32 -0.01 -15.76
N HIS A 54 22.24 0.76 -15.83
CA HIS A 54 21.58 1.13 -17.09
C HIS A 54 21.57 2.65 -17.22
N THR A 55 21.87 3.14 -18.42
CA THR A 55 21.67 4.54 -18.77
C THR A 55 20.22 4.71 -19.23
N VAL A 56 19.45 5.53 -18.51
CA VAL A 56 18.04 5.80 -18.83
C VAL A 56 17.88 7.25 -19.31
N PHE A 57 17.00 7.44 -20.29
CA PHE A 57 16.59 8.78 -20.70
C PHE A 57 15.71 9.39 -19.59
N ASP A 58 16.09 10.58 -19.10
CA ASP A 58 15.30 11.33 -18.11
C ASP A 58 14.62 12.55 -18.78
N PRO A 59 13.29 12.47 -19.06
CA PRO A 59 12.55 13.58 -19.65
C PRO A 59 12.59 14.87 -18.82
N ARG A 60 12.89 14.81 -17.51
CA ARG A 60 13.00 15.99 -16.64
C ARG A 60 14.27 16.80 -16.88
N LEU A 61 15.23 16.27 -17.64
CA LEU A 61 16.43 17.00 -18.04
C LEU A 61 16.28 17.65 -19.42
N LEU A 62 15.16 17.43 -20.11
CA LEU A 62 14.90 18.09 -21.40
C LEU A 62 14.76 19.61 -21.23
N PRO A 63 15.23 20.41 -22.21
CA PRO A 63 14.92 21.83 -22.27
C PRO A 63 13.41 22.10 -22.17
N ALA A 64 13.03 23.19 -21.52
CA ALA A 64 11.63 23.55 -21.33
C ALA A 64 10.86 23.65 -22.66
N ALA A 65 11.55 24.09 -23.72
CA ALA A 65 10.99 24.16 -25.07
C ALA A 65 10.47 22.81 -25.59
N ILE A 66 11.19 21.71 -25.37
CA ILE A 66 10.78 20.37 -25.84
C ILE A 66 9.79 19.74 -24.86
N ARG A 67 10.03 19.90 -23.55
CA ARG A 67 9.21 19.28 -22.50
C ARG A 67 7.77 19.79 -22.51
N ASN A 68 7.57 21.07 -22.77
CA ASN A 68 6.27 21.71 -22.75
C ASN A 68 5.63 21.81 -24.14
N ASP A 69 6.32 21.35 -25.19
CA ASP A 69 5.78 21.34 -26.54
C ASP A 69 4.59 20.35 -26.62
N PRO A 70 3.38 20.82 -26.95
CA PRO A 70 2.21 19.97 -27.11
C PRO A 70 2.37 18.89 -28.18
N ALA A 71 3.25 19.07 -29.16
CA ALA A 71 3.52 18.08 -30.21
C ALA A 71 4.11 16.76 -29.64
N TYR A 72 4.73 16.82 -28.46
CA TYR A 72 5.26 15.64 -27.76
C TYR A 72 4.36 15.16 -26.60
N GLN A 73 3.13 15.66 -26.53
CA GLN A 73 2.15 15.23 -25.53
C GLN A 73 1.16 14.23 -26.14
N ARG A 74 0.71 13.27 -25.31
CA ARG A 74 -0.36 12.35 -25.67
C ARG A 74 -1.25 12.08 -24.47
N ASP A 75 -2.54 11.96 -24.74
CA ASP A 75 -3.49 11.51 -23.74
C ASP A 75 -3.37 10.01 -23.54
N LYS A 76 -3.28 9.59 -22.27
CA LYS A 76 -3.29 8.18 -21.88
C LYS A 76 -4.51 7.92 -21.02
N VAL A 77 -5.52 7.28 -21.59
CA VAL A 77 -6.70 6.83 -20.84
C VAL A 77 -6.35 5.59 -20.02
N MET A 78 -6.52 5.66 -18.70
CA MET A 78 -6.30 4.55 -17.78
C MET A 78 -7.56 4.24 -16.98
N ARG A 79 -7.99 2.97 -17.00
CA ARG A 79 -9.06 2.48 -16.12
C ARG A 79 -8.44 1.92 -14.85
N VAL A 80 -8.85 2.46 -13.71
CA VAL A 80 -8.32 2.05 -12.40
C VAL A 80 -9.40 1.30 -11.63
N LEU A 81 -9.14 0.04 -11.31
CA LEU A 81 -10.05 -0.79 -10.52
C LEU A 81 -9.73 -0.71 -9.02
N ARG A 82 -10.64 -0.14 -8.23
CA ARG A 82 -10.52 -0.01 -6.78
C ARG A 82 -11.52 -0.93 -6.08
N THR A 83 -11.14 -1.41 -4.92
CA THR A 83 -11.97 -2.22 -4.02
C THR A 83 -12.13 -1.43 -2.72
N ALA A 84 -13.36 -1.21 -2.27
CA ALA A 84 -13.71 -0.54 -1.02
C ALA A 84 -14.86 -1.31 -0.35
N PRO A 85 -15.01 -1.23 0.98
CA PRO A 85 -16.18 -1.79 1.65
C PRO A 85 -17.48 -1.25 1.03
N ASN A 86 -18.51 -2.09 0.96
CA ASN A 86 -19.84 -1.63 0.55
C ASN A 86 -20.47 -0.86 1.72
N ASP A 87 -20.71 0.45 1.54
CA ASP A 87 -21.26 1.35 2.58
C ASP A 87 -22.55 0.84 3.23
N ARG A 88 -23.37 0.07 2.49
CA ARG A 88 -24.60 -0.52 3.03
C ARG A 88 -24.34 -1.69 3.99
N ALA A 89 -23.27 -2.45 3.79
CA ALA A 89 -22.85 -3.52 4.69
C ALA A 89 -22.09 -2.95 5.90
N ALA A 90 -21.24 -1.93 5.69
CA ALA A 90 -20.51 -1.26 6.75
C ALA A 90 -21.44 -0.61 7.79
N LYS A 91 -22.58 -0.04 7.36
CA LYS A 91 -23.62 0.51 8.25
C LYS A 91 -24.42 -0.55 9.04
N ARG A 92 -24.32 -1.83 8.69
CA ARG A 92 -25.10 -2.93 9.32
C ARG A 92 -24.29 -3.79 10.28
N LEU A 93 -23.00 -3.54 10.45
CA LEU A 93 -22.22 -4.20 11.49
C LEU A 93 -22.59 -3.57 12.84
N PRO A 94 -23.22 -4.30 13.78
CA PRO A 94 -23.42 -3.75 15.11
C PRO A 94 -22.06 -3.56 15.79
N ASP A 95 -21.93 -2.49 16.58
CA ASP A 95 -20.79 -2.27 17.49
C ASP A 95 -20.76 -3.37 18.56
N ILE A 96 -20.35 -4.58 18.19
CA ILE A 96 -20.12 -5.64 19.15
C ILE A 96 -18.69 -5.45 19.65
N THR A 97 -18.59 -4.77 20.80
CA THR A 97 -17.45 -4.70 21.73
C THR A 97 -16.56 -3.46 21.64
N ALA A 98 -17.03 -2.35 22.21
CA ALA A 98 -16.20 -1.57 23.12
C ALA A 98 -16.87 -1.65 24.50
N PRO A 99 -16.28 -2.29 25.53
CA PRO A 99 -16.81 -2.18 26.88
C PRO A 99 -16.67 -0.72 27.33
N ALA A 100 -17.78 -0.16 27.79
CA ALA A 100 -17.84 1.13 28.41
C ALA A 100 -16.86 1.17 29.60
N HIS A 101 -15.82 1.99 29.51
CA HIS A 101 -15.20 2.53 30.72
C HIS A 101 -15.92 3.81 31.10
N THR A 102 -16.85 3.60 32.02
CA THR A 102 -17.59 4.59 32.81
C THR A 102 -16.71 5.76 33.22
N GLN A 103 -17.15 6.95 32.84
CA GLN A 103 -16.67 8.21 33.37
C GLN A 103 -16.88 8.26 34.89
N ARG A 104 -15.89 8.76 35.63
CA ARG A 104 -16.14 9.43 36.91
C ARG A 104 -15.41 10.78 36.87
N ALA A 105 -16.20 11.84 36.94
CA ALA A 105 -15.78 13.23 36.90
C ALA A 105 -15.14 13.68 38.22
N ALA A 106 -14.23 14.66 38.15
CA ALA A 106 -14.29 15.87 38.98
C ALA A 106 -13.54 17.03 38.28
N PRO A 107 -14.07 18.26 38.30
CA PRO A 107 -13.47 19.43 37.66
C PRO A 107 -12.56 20.19 38.62
N LEU A 108 -11.45 20.76 38.15
CA LEU A 108 -10.80 21.91 38.80
C LEU A 108 -10.25 22.88 37.75
N THR A 109 -11.07 23.90 37.50
CA THR A 109 -10.75 25.33 37.38
C THR A 109 -9.57 25.82 36.51
N LEU A 110 -9.98 26.61 35.51
CA LEU A 110 -9.30 27.63 34.72
C LEU A 110 -8.32 28.53 35.52
N VAL A 111 -7.09 28.76 35.01
CA VAL A 111 -6.53 30.11 34.89
C VAL A 111 -5.63 30.18 33.64
N SER A 112 -6.11 30.92 32.63
CA SER A 112 -5.30 31.46 31.55
C SER A 112 -4.77 32.82 32.02
N GLN A 113 -3.46 33.07 31.94
CA GLN A 113 -2.94 34.42 31.85
C GLN A 113 -1.97 34.51 30.68
N MET A 114 -2.28 35.46 29.80
CA MET A 114 -1.39 36.00 28.78
C MET A 114 -0.19 36.67 29.45
N HIS A 115 0.97 36.64 28.80
CA HIS A 115 1.80 37.80 28.45
C HIS A 115 2.73 37.37 27.30
#